data_AF-A0A5N8AEQ1-F1
#
_entry.id   AF-A0A5N8AEQ1-F1
#
_cell.length_a   1.000
_cell.length_b   1.000
_cell.length_c   1.000
_cell.angle_alpha   90.00
_cell.angle_beta   90.00
_cell.angle_gamma   90.00
#
_symmetry.space_group_name_H-M   'P 1'
#
loop_
_entity.id
_entity.type
_entity.pdbx_description
1 polymer ?
#
loop_
_entity_poly.entity_id
_entity_poly.type
_entity_poly.pdbx_seq_one_letter_code
_entity_poly.pdbx_strand_id
1 'polypeptide(L)'
;MMSYDIVVMGAGHNGLTAAAYMAKAGKKVLVLESKPFYGGGVSTRELIRPGYWHDEHSAVHIMIQGNPMLRDDELGLLSKFGLEYHYPDLVHVSIWEDGTVIRSYKDLDRTCNELAQVTSEKDAEAYRRFVKMSMAALPMLVSGLYTPPFPLGAFVAMMDQSDEGRFLLDMMQRSAMDVVSQYFDSELLRVHIVRLVTENLQMPDELGTGMGAFVMPGIIHTYGCSRPIGGSGQLSHALVRAIEYMGGEVRVNAPVRRILVSGGKAIGAELENGEQILAKDGVIGTIHPHRLRQFVSEAPEPVLQRAERVTQSTFSINLTHAILKERLELKVGNDCNAVMTEFMDFYDMRDMCLEFDKLRRGEVSPRLIAGGDTTVFDTSRAPEGGGVLYGVNFAPYHLHDGGAAAWDEQKVEHSDRSLAQLRKFFKNLDDDNIMGRKVCSPLDHERGSPNSMAEGDAHGCAPFFYQSMGHRPTPDLGSFRVPSVGGLYLTGPFMHPGGGVFGAGRATAIQMMDDMGINFDQVCGEAIR
;
A
#
# COMPACT_ATOMS: atom_id res chain seq x y z
N MET A 1 26.70 -8.04 -27.18
CA MET A 1 25.57 -7.42 -26.46
C MET A 1 25.58 -7.97 -25.06
N MET A 2 25.43 -7.14 -24.02
CA MET A 2 25.21 -7.66 -22.68
C MET A 2 23.86 -8.38 -22.68
N SER A 3 23.84 -9.70 -22.49
CA SER A 3 22.58 -10.43 -22.26
C SER A 3 22.28 -10.41 -20.77
N TYR A 4 21.08 -10.01 -20.40
CA TYR A 4 20.56 -10.17 -19.05
C TYR A 4 19.87 -11.53 -18.94
N ASP A 5 19.86 -12.12 -17.75
CA ASP A 5 19.04 -13.31 -17.50
C ASP A 5 17.58 -12.89 -17.32
N ILE A 6 17.35 -11.86 -16.49
CA ILE A 6 16.03 -11.30 -16.20
C ILE A 6 15.99 -9.82 -16.56
N VAL A 7 14.91 -9.38 -17.21
CA VAL A 7 14.57 -7.96 -17.35
C VAL A 7 13.31 -7.67 -16.55
N VAL A 8 13.33 -6.57 -15.79
CA VAL A 8 12.19 -6.12 -14.98
C VAL A 8 11.70 -4.78 -15.50
N MET A 9 10.40 -4.68 -15.79
CA MET A 9 9.74 -3.45 -16.19
C MET A 9 9.08 -2.79 -14.97
N GLY A 10 9.53 -1.59 -14.63
CA GLY A 10 9.07 -0.77 -13.51
C GLY A 10 9.91 -0.97 -12.25
N ALA A 11 10.41 0.13 -11.68
CA ALA A 11 11.18 0.14 -10.44
C ALA A 11 10.33 0.56 -9.23
N GLY A 12 9.07 0.10 -9.18
CA GLY A 12 8.29 0.14 -7.94
C GLY A 12 8.85 -0.86 -6.91
N HIS A 13 8.59 -0.64 -5.62
CA HIS A 13 9.13 -1.51 -4.55
C HIS A 13 8.86 -3.01 -4.75
N ASN A 14 7.72 -3.41 -5.35
CA ASN A 14 7.44 -4.81 -5.67
C ASN A 14 8.33 -5.34 -6.81
N GLY A 15 8.50 -4.59 -7.90
CA GLY A 15 9.43 -4.93 -8.99
C GLY A 15 10.88 -5.01 -8.51
N LEU A 16 11.31 -4.04 -7.70
CA LEU A 16 12.62 -4.03 -7.06
C LEU A 16 12.82 -5.21 -6.11
N THR A 17 11.80 -5.58 -5.34
CA THR A 17 11.86 -6.76 -4.46
C THR A 17 12.07 -8.03 -5.27
N ALA A 18 11.27 -8.24 -6.33
CA ALA A 18 11.42 -9.42 -7.18
C ALA A 18 12.80 -9.46 -7.86
N ALA A 19 13.27 -8.31 -8.37
CA ALA A 19 14.60 -8.14 -8.95
C ALA A 19 15.71 -8.51 -7.96
N ALA A 20 15.62 -8.06 -6.71
CA ALA A 20 16.62 -8.33 -5.68
C ALA A 20 16.71 -9.83 -5.36
N TYR A 21 15.59 -10.54 -5.25
CA TYR A 21 15.63 -12.00 -5.07
C TYR A 21 16.22 -12.73 -6.27
N MET A 22 15.87 -12.33 -7.50
CA MET A 22 16.46 -12.95 -8.69
C MET A 22 17.97 -12.68 -8.78
N ALA A 23 18.42 -11.48 -8.40
CA ALA A 23 19.84 -11.17 -8.29
C ALA A 23 20.53 -12.00 -7.18
N LYS A 24 19.87 -12.19 -6.03
CA LYS A 24 20.35 -13.07 -4.96
C LYS A 24 20.49 -14.52 -5.42
N ALA A 25 19.61 -14.98 -6.30
CA ALA A 25 19.71 -16.30 -6.96
C ALA A 25 20.81 -16.36 -8.05
N GLY A 26 21.68 -15.35 -8.14
CA GLY A 26 22.81 -15.30 -9.07
C GLY A 26 22.44 -14.94 -10.51
N LYS A 27 21.22 -14.43 -10.75
CA LYS A 27 20.81 -13.98 -12.09
C LYS A 27 21.35 -12.59 -12.38
N LYS A 28 21.75 -12.35 -13.63
CA LYS A 28 22.05 -10.99 -14.10
C LYS A 28 20.75 -10.25 -14.40
N VAL A 29 20.35 -9.32 -13.53
CA VAL A 29 19.07 -8.59 -13.61
C VAL A 29 19.26 -7.17 -14.14
N LEU A 30 18.37 -6.72 -15.02
CA LEU A 30 18.20 -5.30 -15.35
C LEU A 30 16.78 -4.83 -15.01
N VAL A 31 16.67 -3.78 -14.20
CA VAL A 31 15.41 -3.09 -13.94
C VAL A 31 15.32 -1.83 -14.79
N LEU A 32 14.18 -1.64 -15.47
CA LEU A 32 13.90 -0.51 -16.36
C LEU A 32 12.83 0.38 -15.75
N GLU A 33 13.15 1.65 -15.51
CA GLU A 33 12.24 2.64 -14.93
C GLU A 33 12.04 3.81 -15.90
N SER A 34 10.79 4.20 -16.15
CA SER A 34 10.48 5.27 -17.10
C SER A 34 10.85 6.64 -16.55
N LYS A 35 10.70 6.85 -15.25
CA LYS A 35 11.03 8.12 -14.58
C LYS A 35 12.53 8.29 -14.38
N PRO A 36 12.99 9.52 -14.08
CA PRO A 36 14.38 9.78 -13.69
C PRO A 36 14.72 9.30 -12.26
N PHE A 37 13.77 8.68 -11.55
CA PHE A 37 13.92 8.15 -10.21
C PHE A 37 13.07 6.89 -10.06
N TYR A 38 13.38 6.07 -9.07
CA TYR A 38 12.70 4.81 -8.77
C TYR A 38 11.84 4.89 -7.50
N GLY A 39 11.09 3.82 -7.22
CA GLY A 39 10.32 3.61 -5.99
C GLY A 39 8.81 3.45 -6.20
N GLY A 40 8.27 3.97 -7.30
CA GLY A 40 6.82 3.91 -7.56
C GLY A 40 6.04 4.63 -6.45
N GLY A 41 5.07 3.95 -5.83
CA GLY A 41 4.32 4.47 -4.67
C GLY A 41 5.12 4.55 -3.35
N VAL A 42 6.39 4.15 -3.36
CA VAL A 42 7.33 4.17 -2.22
C VAL A 42 8.53 5.02 -2.65
N SER A 43 8.26 6.30 -2.89
CA SER A 43 9.23 7.31 -3.28
C SER A 43 9.17 8.50 -2.33
N THR A 44 10.33 9.08 -2.09
CA THR A 44 10.52 10.26 -1.25
C THR A 44 11.26 11.32 -2.05
N ARG A 45 10.73 12.55 -2.13
CA ARG A 45 11.29 13.61 -2.98
C ARG A 45 11.13 15.01 -2.39
N GLU A 46 11.97 15.92 -2.87
CA GLU A 46 11.87 17.35 -2.59
C GLU A 46 10.85 18.01 -3.54
N LEU A 47 9.56 17.95 -3.19
CA LEU A 47 8.48 18.39 -4.08
C LEU A 47 8.27 19.91 -4.11
N ILE A 48 8.64 20.62 -3.04
CA ILE A 48 8.32 22.04 -2.84
C ILE A 48 9.61 22.88 -2.77
N ARG A 49 10.54 22.50 -1.89
CA ARG A 49 11.80 23.22 -1.67
C ARG A 49 12.90 22.24 -1.26
N PRO A 50 14.16 22.44 -1.69
CA PRO A 50 15.29 21.66 -1.21
C PRO A 50 15.40 21.65 0.33
N GLY A 51 15.82 20.53 0.89
CA GLY A 51 15.89 20.23 2.32
C GLY A 51 14.60 19.68 2.92
N TYR A 52 13.48 19.68 2.19
CA TYR A 52 12.19 19.17 2.66
C TYR A 52 11.74 17.94 1.87
N TRP A 53 11.65 16.80 2.54
CA TRP A 53 11.41 15.50 1.93
C TRP A 53 9.96 15.06 2.13
N HIS A 54 9.30 14.73 1.02
CA HIS A 54 7.88 14.38 0.96
C HIS A 54 7.74 12.97 0.40
N ASP A 55 6.92 12.13 1.03
CA ASP A 55 6.55 10.85 0.44
C ASP A 55 5.44 11.09 -0.58
N GLU A 56 5.64 10.67 -1.84
CA GLU A 56 4.66 10.98 -2.90
C GLU A 56 3.35 10.19 -2.76
N HIS A 57 3.38 9.05 -2.07
CA HIS A 57 2.21 8.23 -1.74
C HIS A 57 2.39 7.62 -0.34
N SER A 58 2.78 6.36 -0.20
CA SER A 58 2.81 5.72 1.13
C SER A 58 3.84 6.39 2.06
N ALA A 59 3.43 6.82 3.25
CA ALA A 59 4.29 7.35 4.31
C ALA A 59 4.45 6.38 5.51
N VAL A 60 3.77 5.22 5.46
CA VAL A 60 3.69 4.25 6.57
C VAL A 60 3.83 2.83 6.04
N HIS A 61 4.67 2.02 6.69
CA HIS A 61 4.96 0.65 6.31
C HIS A 61 4.40 -0.31 7.36
N ILE A 62 3.16 -0.78 7.13
CA ILE A 62 2.40 -1.66 8.04
C ILE A 62 2.64 -3.12 7.67
N MET A 63 2.14 -3.53 6.51
CA MET A 63 2.05 -4.95 6.17
C MET A 63 3.42 -5.58 5.97
N ILE A 64 4.33 -4.87 5.30
CA ILE A 64 5.71 -5.32 5.11
C ILE A 64 6.44 -5.71 6.42
N GLN A 65 6.01 -5.24 7.61
CA GLN A 65 6.60 -5.65 8.88
C GLN A 65 6.39 -7.15 9.19
N GLY A 66 5.35 -7.76 8.63
CA GLY A 66 5.13 -9.19 8.71
C GLY A 66 5.91 -10.00 7.66
N ASN A 67 6.55 -9.36 6.69
CA ASN A 67 7.23 -10.03 5.58
C ASN A 67 8.57 -10.63 6.04
N PRO A 68 8.83 -11.94 5.79
CA PRO A 68 10.13 -12.57 6.04
C PRO A 68 11.32 -11.81 5.46
N MET A 69 11.12 -11.13 4.32
CA MET A 69 12.14 -10.26 3.71
C MET A 69 12.77 -9.27 4.69
N LEU A 70 11.94 -8.65 5.56
CA LEU A 70 12.41 -7.73 6.59
C LEU A 70 12.70 -8.45 7.91
N ARG A 71 11.80 -9.36 8.33
CA ARG A 71 11.91 -10.03 9.65
C ARG A 71 13.18 -10.85 9.79
N ASP A 72 13.52 -11.58 8.73
CA ASP A 72 14.67 -12.46 8.66
C ASP A 72 15.82 -11.82 7.86
N ASP A 73 15.64 -10.55 7.48
CA ASP A 73 16.56 -9.74 6.67
C ASP A 73 17.11 -10.50 5.45
N GLU A 74 16.23 -11.24 4.75
CA GLU A 74 16.60 -12.16 3.66
C GLU A 74 17.42 -11.49 2.55
N LEU A 75 17.24 -10.17 2.36
CA LEU A 75 17.95 -9.36 1.37
C LEU A 75 18.96 -8.39 1.99
N GLY A 76 19.23 -8.46 3.30
CA GLY A 76 20.23 -7.62 3.98
C GLY A 76 19.86 -6.14 3.99
N LEU A 77 18.58 -5.81 3.80
CA LEU A 77 18.10 -4.43 3.68
C LEU A 77 18.42 -3.64 4.95
N LEU A 78 18.23 -4.28 6.11
CA LEU A 78 18.47 -3.68 7.42
C LEU A 78 19.97 -3.74 7.77
N SER A 79 20.56 -4.94 7.74
CA SER A 79 21.93 -5.15 8.26
C SER A 79 23.04 -4.62 7.35
N LYS A 80 22.81 -4.53 6.04
CA LYS A 80 23.85 -4.23 5.04
C LYS A 80 23.53 -3.01 4.17
N PHE A 81 22.26 -2.81 3.83
CA PHE A 81 21.86 -1.78 2.89
C PHE A 81 21.14 -0.59 3.54
N GLY A 82 21.27 -0.41 4.86
CA GLY A 82 20.98 0.86 5.54
C GLY A 82 19.51 1.27 5.58
N LEU A 83 18.58 0.33 5.45
CA LEU A 83 17.17 0.58 5.74
C LEU A 83 16.99 0.62 7.27
N GLU A 84 16.48 1.73 7.77
CA GLU A 84 16.16 1.90 9.19
C GLU A 84 14.69 2.27 9.35
N TYR A 85 14.06 1.72 10.37
CA TYR A 85 12.67 1.97 10.72
C TYR A 85 12.55 2.55 12.12
N HIS A 86 11.70 3.56 12.26
CA HIS A 86 11.18 4.00 13.54
C HIS A 86 9.90 3.23 13.88
N TYR A 87 9.81 2.76 15.13
CA TYR A 87 8.68 2.00 15.66
C TYR A 87 8.06 2.73 16.86
N PRO A 88 7.16 3.71 16.65
CA PRO A 88 6.43 4.34 17.74
C PRO A 88 5.57 3.34 18.51
N ASP A 89 5.45 3.56 19.82
CA ASP A 89 4.54 2.77 20.67
C ASP A 89 3.07 3.03 20.32
N LEU A 90 2.72 4.30 20.06
CA LEU A 90 1.38 4.68 19.60
C LEU A 90 1.27 4.49 18.07
N VAL A 91 0.51 3.48 17.68
CA VAL A 91 0.43 3.02 16.31
C VAL A 91 -0.68 3.74 15.54
N HIS A 92 -1.89 3.76 16.10
CA HIS A 92 -3.06 4.36 15.46
C HIS A 92 -3.83 5.21 16.48
N VAL A 93 -4.29 6.39 16.04
CA VAL A 93 -5.13 7.26 16.85
C VAL A 93 -6.27 7.82 16.01
N SER A 94 -7.44 7.94 16.63
CA SER A 94 -8.54 8.76 16.11
C SER A 94 -8.78 9.92 17.07
N ILE A 95 -8.81 11.14 16.52
CA ILE A 95 -8.99 12.39 17.26
C ILE A 95 -10.27 13.04 16.74
N TRP A 96 -11.25 13.26 17.62
CA TRP A 96 -12.49 13.96 17.30
C TRP A 96 -12.37 15.46 17.55
N GLU A 97 -13.18 16.24 16.85
CA GLU A 97 -13.16 17.72 16.93
C GLU A 97 -13.41 18.24 18.35
N ASP A 98 -14.21 17.53 19.15
CA ASP A 98 -14.50 17.87 20.55
C ASP A 98 -13.35 17.57 21.52
N GLY A 99 -12.25 16.98 21.02
CA GLY A 99 -11.08 16.59 21.81
C GLY A 99 -11.13 15.16 22.34
N THR A 100 -12.16 14.36 22.02
CA THR A 100 -12.19 12.92 22.30
C THR A 100 -11.08 12.21 21.53
N VAL A 101 -10.40 11.26 22.16
CA VAL A 101 -9.29 10.51 21.55
C VAL A 101 -9.44 9.02 21.85
N ILE A 102 -9.29 8.18 20.82
CA ILE A 102 -9.10 6.72 20.98
C ILE A 102 -7.71 6.36 20.43
N ARG A 103 -6.92 5.68 21.26
CA ARG A 103 -5.54 5.29 20.96
C ARG A 103 -5.41 3.77 20.87
N SER A 104 -4.70 3.31 19.84
CA SER A 104 -4.26 1.93 19.66
C SER A 104 -2.73 1.89 19.73
N TYR A 105 -2.23 1.46 20.88
CA TYR A 105 -0.81 1.18 21.11
C TYR A 105 -0.45 -0.24 20.65
N LYS A 106 0.85 -0.51 20.52
CA LYS A 106 1.31 -1.90 20.41
C LYS A 106 0.94 -2.72 21.65
N ASP A 107 1.06 -2.13 22.84
CA ASP A 107 0.63 -2.75 24.10
C ASP A 107 -0.91 -2.84 24.19
N LEU A 108 -1.44 -4.07 24.16
CA LEU A 108 -2.88 -4.35 24.23
C LEU A 108 -3.49 -3.96 25.59
N ASP A 109 -2.76 -4.14 26.69
CA ASP A 109 -3.27 -3.80 28.02
C ASP A 109 -3.45 -2.30 28.15
N ARG A 110 -2.48 -1.52 27.69
CA ARG A 110 -2.56 -0.06 27.65
C ARG A 110 -3.73 0.42 26.80
N THR A 111 -3.89 -0.13 25.59
CA THR A 111 -5.03 0.20 24.71
C THR A 111 -6.36 -0.09 25.39
N CYS A 112 -6.55 -1.28 25.96
CA CYS A 112 -7.80 -1.64 26.64
C CYS A 112 -8.08 -0.74 27.86
N ASN A 113 -7.06 -0.41 28.65
CA ASN A 113 -7.21 0.44 29.83
C ASN A 113 -7.66 1.86 29.46
N GLU A 114 -7.07 2.46 28.41
CA GLU A 114 -7.50 3.78 27.92
C GLU A 114 -8.87 3.71 27.25
N LEU A 115 -9.14 2.66 26.46
CA LEU A 115 -10.42 2.46 25.80
C LEU A 115 -11.57 2.37 26.81
N ALA A 116 -11.39 1.67 27.94
CA ALA A 116 -12.39 1.55 29.00
C ALA A 116 -12.83 2.92 29.58
N GLN A 117 -11.93 3.91 29.58
CA GLN A 117 -12.22 5.26 30.07
C GLN A 117 -13.06 6.09 29.09
N VAL A 118 -12.97 5.78 27.79
CA VAL A 118 -13.61 6.56 26.72
C VAL A 118 -14.91 5.89 26.23
N THR A 119 -14.99 4.57 26.29
CA THR A 119 -16.14 3.80 25.81
C THR A 119 -16.85 3.09 26.96
N SER A 120 -16.40 1.89 27.33
CA SER A 120 -16.86 1.11 28.47
C SER A 120 -15.90 -0.04 28.78
N GLU A 121 -15.92 -0.54 30.02
CA GLU A 121 -15.20 -1.78 30.38
C GLU A 121 -15.63 -2.97 29.51
N LYS A 122 -16.93 -3.04 29.16
CA LYS A 122 -17.48 -4.10 28.31
C LYS A 122 -16.85 -4.07 26.91
N ASP A 123 -16.75 -2.90 26.29
CA ASP A 123 -16.12 -2.73 24.98
C ASP A 123 -14.61 -2.99 25.03
N ALA A 124 -13.93 -2.55 26.09
CA ALA A 124 -12.50 -2.81 26.27
C ALA A 124 -12.20 -4.31 26.38
N GLU A 125 -13.01 -5.05 27.13
CA GLU A 125 -12.91 -6.52 27.21
C GLU A 125 -13.27 -7.20 25.89
N ALA A 126 -14.28 -6.70 25.17
CA ALA A 126 -14.64 -7.22 23.85
C ALA A 126 -13.49 -7.02 22.84
N TYR A 127 -12.88 -5.83 22.83
CA TYR A 127 -11.71 -5.51 22.02
C TYR A 127 -10.55 -6.44 22.33
N ARG A 128 -10.28 -6.66 23.62
CA ARG A 128 -9.25 -7.61 24.06
C ARG A 128 -9.47 -9.02 23.52
N ARG A 129 -10.70 -9.54 23.61
CA ARG A 129 -11.04 -10.87 23.08
C ARG A 129 -10.87 -10.92 21.57
N PHE A 130 -11.37 -9.91 20.87
CA PHE A 130 -11.30 -9.78 19.42
C PHE A 130 -9.84 -9.74 18.92
N VAL A 131 -9.00 -8.91 19.52
CA VAL A 131 -7.56 -8.84 19.20
C VAL A 131 -6.87 -10.17 19.45
N LYS A 132 -7.16 -10.85 20.57
CA LYS A 132 -6.55 -12.17 20.86
C LYS A 132 -6.94 -13.22 19.82
N MET A 133 -8.19 -13.21 19.34
CA MET A 133 -8.62 -14.07 18.22
C MET A 133 -7.84 -13.74 16.95
N SER A 134 -7.70 -12.45 16.63
CA SER A 134 -6.91 -11.98 15.50
C SER A 134 -5.45 -12.45 15.58
N MET A 135 -4.78 -12.18 16.70
CA MET A 135 -3.39 -12.59 16.94
C MET A 135 -3.18 -14.10 16.81
N ALA A 136 -4.13 -14.92 17.27
CA ALA A 136 -4.07 -16.36 17.13
C ALA A 136 -4.15 -16.81 15.65
N ALA A 137 -4.90 -16.10 14.82
CA ALA A 137 -5.01 -16.37 13.38
C ALA A 137 -3.85 -15.81 12.54
N LEU A 138 -3.11 -14.81 13.05
CA LEU A 138 -2.07 -14.11 12.29
C LEU A 138 -0.99 -15.01 11.68
N PRO A 139 -0.39 -16.00 12.37
CA PRO A 139 0.68 -16.80 11.77
C PRO A 139 0.25 -17.46 10.46
N MET A 140 -0.97 -18.00 10.43
CA MET A 140 -1.56 -18.58 9.24
C MET A 140 -1.80 -17.52 8.16
N LEU A 141 -2.45 -16.40 8.51
CA LEU A 141 -2.78 -15.35 7.55
C LEU A 141 -1.53 -14.71 6.93
N VAL A 142 -0.55 -14.35 7.76
CA VAL A 142 0.70 -13.70 7.36
C VAL A 142 1.53 -14.61 6.45
N SER A 143 1.57 -15.92 6.72
CA SER A 143 2.29 -16.87 5.85
C SER A 143 1.75 -16.87 4.41
N GLY A 144 0.43 -16.72 4.23
CA GLY A 144 -0.21 -16.70 2.92
C GLY A 144 -0.08 -15.37 2.17
N LEU A 145 0.37 -14.28 2.80
CA LEU A 145 0.50 -12.95 2.16
C LEU A 145 1.75 -12.81 1.29
N TYR A 146 2.82 -13.57 1.58
CA TYR A 146 4.15 -13.39 0.97
C TYR A 146 4.61 -14.59 0.14
N THR A 147 3.70 -15.52 -0.13
CA THR A 147 3.88 -16.68 -0.99
C THR A 147 2.82 -16.67 -2.10
N PRO A 148 3.02 -17.42 -3.19
CA PRO A 148 1.98 -17.56 -4.19
C PRO A 148 0.65 -18.07 -3.58
N PRO A 149 -0.50 -17.46 -3.93
CA PRO A 149 -1.77 -17.83 -3.34
C PRO A 149 -2.26 -19.18 -3.88
N PHE A 150 -3.00 -19.92 -3.06
CA PHE A 150 -3.72 -21.10 -3.53
C PHE A 150 -4.83 -20.72 -4.52
N PRO A 151 -5.21 -21.62 -5.45
CA PRO A 151 -6.46 -21.49 -6.18
C PRO A 151 -7.65 -21.33 -5.23
N LEU A 152 -8.57 -20.41 -5.54
CA LEU A 152 -9.64 -20.02 -4.61
C LEU A 152 -10.50 -21.21 -4.15
N GLY A 153 -10.85 -22.13 -5.05
CA GLY A 153 -11.65 -23.30 -4.71
C GLY A 153 -10.97 -24.23 -3.69
N ALA A 154 -9.65 -24.44 -3.83
CA ALA A 154 -8.87 -25.22 -2.87
C ALA A 154 -8.76 -24.51 -1.51
N PHE A 155 -8.58 -23.19 -1.54
CA PHE A 155 -8.58 -22.37 -0.32
C PHE A 155 -9.91 -22.47 0.43
N VAL A 156 -11.05 -22.28 -0.24
CA VAL A 156 -12.38 -22.38 0.38
C VAL A 156 -12.62 -23.78 0.94
N ALA A 157 -12.28 -24.82 0.17
CA ALA A 157 -12.45 -26.21 0.61
C ALA A 157 -11.60 -26.55 1.84
N MET A 158 -10.40 -25.97 1.96
CA MET A 158 -9.54 -26.12 3.13
C MET A 158 -10.13 -25.41 4.36
N MET A 159 -10.59 -24.18 4.19
CA MET A 159 -11.14 -23.38 5.28
C MET A 159 -12.47 -23.94 5.81
N ASP A 160 -13.27 -24.60 4.98
CA ASP A 160 -14.55 -25.20 5.42
C ASP A 160 -14.40 -26.50 6.24
N GLN A 161 -13.17 -26.96 6.49
CA GLN A 161 -12.90 -28.19 7.26
C GLN A 161 -12.81 -27.98 8.78
N SER A 162 -12.74 -26.75 9.26
CA SER A 162 -12.66 -26.45 10.71
C SER A 162 -13.56 -25.29 11.09
N ASP A 163 -13.90 -25.20 12.38
CA ASP A 163 -14.71 -24.09 12.89
C ASP A 163 -13.95 -22.77 12.79
N GLU A 164 -12.63 -22.78 12.99
CA GLU A 164 -11.77 -21.60 12.82
C GLU A 164 -11.73 -21.15 11.36
N GLY A 165 -11.66 -22.09 10.41
CA GLY A 165 -11.65 -21.76 8.99
C GLY A 165 -13.01 -21.23 8.51
N ARG A 166 -14.12 -21.82 8.99
CA ARG A 166 -15.49 -21.31 8.73
C ARG A 166 -15.70 -19.93 9.31
N PHE A 167 -15.19 -19.67 10.51
CA PHE A 167 -15.20 -18.34 11.12
C PHE A 167 -14.49 -17.31 10.24
N LEU A 168 -13.30 -17.64 9.72
CA LEU A 168 -12.57 -16.74 8.84
C LEU A 168 -13.27 -16.56 7.48
N LEU A 169 -13.90 -17.61 6.93
CA LEU A 169 -14.73 -17.48 5.74
C LEU A 169 -15.94 -16.56 5.96
N ASP A 170 -16.57 -16.59 7.13
CA ASP A 170 -17.65 -15.65 7.49
C ASP A 170 -17.12 -14.21 7.53
N MET A 171 -15.98 -13.97 8.19
CA MET A 171 -15.31 -12.66 8.23
C MET A 171 -14.93 -12.15 6.82
N MET A 172 -14.46 -13.05 5.95
CA MET A 172 -14.10 -12.74 4.55
C MET A 172 -15.29 -12.37 3.66
N GLN A 173 -16.53 -12.65 4.06
CA GLN A 173 -17.72 -12.36 3.27
C GLN A 173 -18.47 -11.11 3.75
N ARG A 174 -18.22 -10.69 5.00
CA ARG A 174 -18.84 -9.51 5.62
C ARG A 174 -18.17 -8.21 5.20
N SER A 175 -18.84 -7.09 5.45
CA SER A 175 -18.19 -5.77 5.44
C SER A 175 -17.44 -5.51 6.74
N ALA A 176 -16.50 -4.56 6.73
CA ALA A 176 -15.85 -4.09 7.94
C ALA A 176 -16.86 -3.59 8.98
N MET A 177 -17.88 -2.85 8.53
CA MET A 177 -18.99 -2.38 9.38
C MET A 177 -19.78 -3.53 10.02
N ASP A 178 -20.12 -4.58 9.26
CA ASP A 178 -20.85 -5.74 9.80
C ASP A 178 -20.05 -6.45 10.89
N VAL A 179 -18.74 -6.59 10.68
CA VAL A 179 -17.85 -7.21 11.66
C VAL A 179 -17.85 -6.38 12.93
N VAL A 180 -17.49 -5.09 12.90
CA VAL A 180 -17.40 -4.29 14.13
C VAL A 180 -18.74 -4.17 14.87
N SER A 181 -19.86 -4.17 14.15
CA SER A 181 -21.21 -4.09 14.73
C SER A 181 -21.61 -5.32 15.53
N GLN A 182 -20.99 -6.48 15.27
CA GLN A 182 -21.27 -7.71 16.02
C GLN A 182 -20.46 -7.81 17.33
N TYR A 183 -19.32 -7.12 17.42
CA TYR A 183 -18.37 -7.31 18.52
C TYR A 183 -18.32 -6.16 19.51
N PHE A 184 -18.73 -4.96 19.11
CA PHE A 184 -18.59 -3.74 19.93
C PHE A 184 -19.93 -3.03 20.05
N ASP A 185 -20.21 -2.42 21.20
CA ASP A 185 -21.40 -1.58 21.42
C ASP A 185 -21.11 -0.10 21.11
N SER A 186 -19.89 0.37 21.44
CA SER A 186 -19.51 1.77 21.24
C SER A 186 -19.35 2.15 19.77
N GLU A 187 -20.11 3.17 19.34
CA GLU A 187 -19.99 3.77 18.01
C GLU A 187 -18.59 4.35 17.74
N LEU A 188 -17.98 5.00 18.73
CA LEU A 188 -16.62 5.57 18.58
C LEU A 188 -15.58 4.48 18.31
N LEU A 189 -15.68 3.33 18.99
CA LEU A 189 -14.79 2.20 18.75
C LEU A 189 -15.01 1.58 17.37
N ARG A 190 -16.27 1.44 16.95
CA ARG A 190 -16.61 0.93 15.60
C ARG A 190 -16.02 1.86 14.52
N VAL A 191 -16.22 3.17 14.65
CA VAL A 191 -15.66 4.19 13.75
C VAL A 191 -14.13 4.14 13.75
N HIS A 192 -13.50 4.05 14.92
CA HIS A 192 -12.04 3.93 15.05
C HIS A 192 -11.49 2.74 14.24
N ILE A 193 -12.09 1.56 14.39
CA ILE A 193 -11.63 0.36 13.68
C ILE A 193 -11.93 0.45 12.18
N VAL A 194 -13.14 0.87 11.79
CA VAL A 194 -13.51 0.89 10.36
C VAL A 194 -12.74 1.97 9.61
N ARG A 195 -12.42 3.11 10.23
CA ARG A 195 -11.63 4.16 9.59
C ARG A 195 -10.21 3.69 9.23
N LEU A 196 -9.62 2.86 10.07
CA LEU A 196 -8.35 2.21 9.77
C LEU A 196 -8.44 1.30 8.54
N VAL A 197 -9.58 0.62 8.34
CA VAL A 197 -9.81 -0.24 7.18
C VAL A 197 -9.96 0.58 5.90
N THR A 198 -10.65 1.73 5.97
CA THR A 198 -10.92 2.57 4.79
C THR A 198 -9.67 3.22 4.20
N GLU A 199 -8.56 3.32 4.96
CA GLU A 199 -7.22 3.64 4.45
C GLU A 199 -6.74 2.67 3.36
N ASN A 200 -7.33 1.47 3.26
CA ASN A 200 -7.08 0.53 2.18
C ASN A 200 -7.94 0.78 0.92
N LEU A 201 -8.52 1.98 0.78
CA LEU A 201 -9.46 2.36 -0.29
C LEU A 201 -10.72 1.48 -0.33
N GLN A 202 -11.21 1.13 0.86
CA GLN A 202 -12.38 0.29 1.07
C GLN A 202 -13.53 1.12 1.65
N MET A 203 -14.76 0.88 1.20
CA MET A 203 -15.93 1.51 1.82
C MET A 203 -16.27 0.83 3.15
N PRO A 204 -16.86 1.55 4.13
CA PRO A 204 -17.23 0.97 5.43
C PRO A 204 -18.13 -0.28 5.32
N ASP A 205 -19.07 -0.24 4.38
CA ASP A 205 -20.14 -1.20 4.13
C ASP A 205 -19.86 -2.13 2.93
N GLU A 206 -18.62 -2.14 2.42
CA GLU A 206 -18.26 -2.97 1.27
C GLU A 206 -18.15 -4.44 1.66
N LEU A 207 -18.94 -5.31 1.04
CA LEU A 207 -18.87 -6.74 1.31
C LEU A 207 -17.50 -7.31 0.91
N GLY A 208 -17.01 -8.25 1.70
CA GLY A 208 -15.71 -8.86 1.49
C GLY A 208 -14.53 -8.15 2.16
N THR A 209 -14.77 -7.05 2.88
CA THR A 209 -13.73 -6.26 3.56
C THR A 209 -13.59 -6.56 5.04
N GLY A 210 -14.44 -7.42 5.61
CA GLY A 210 -14.47 -7.74 7.04
C GLY A 210 -13.14 -8.27 7.60
N MET A 211 -12.33 -8.93 6.78
CA MET A 211 -10.98 -9.35 7.18
C MET A 211 -10.07 -8.18 7.54
N GLY A 212 -10.22 -7.00 6.92
CA GLY A 212 -9.45 -5.82 7.28
C GLY A 212 -9.70 -5.42 8.74
N ALA A 213 -10.97 -5.39 9.16
CA ALA A 213 -11.37 -5.07 10.52
C ALA A 213 -10.89 -6.12 11.53
N PHE A 214 -10.86 -7.39 11.14
CA PHE A 214 -10.38 -8.48 11.98
C PHE A 214 -8.85 -8.50 12.10
N VAL A 215 -8.11 -8.38 11.00
CA VAL A 215 -6.65 -8.60 10.95
C VAL A 215 -5.87 -7.39 11.45
N MET A 216 -6.30 -6.17 11.15
CA MET A 216 -5.49 -4.98 11.47
C MET A 216 -5.21 -4.81 12.96
N PRO A 217 -6.19 -4.97 13.88
CA PRO A 217 -5.89 -4.90 15.31
C PRO A 217 -4.85 -5.94 15.75
N GLY A 218 -4.90 -7.16 15.21
CA GLY A 218 -3.89 -8.18 15.48
C GLY A 218 -2.49 -7.77 15.00
N ILE A 219 -2.38 -7.24 13.78
CA ILE A 219 -1.10 -6.75 13.22
C ILE A 219 -0.52 -5.64 14.11
N ILE A 220 -1.34 -4.66 14.50
CA ILE A 220 -0.94 -3.55 15.37
C ILE A 220 -0.36 -4.09 16.69
N HIS A 221 -1.06 -5.01 17.34
CA HIS A 221 -0.65 -5.52 18.65
C HIS A 221 0.49 -6.57 18.59
N THR A 222 0.78 -7.13 17.42
CA THR A 222 1.86 -8.12 17.25
C THR A 222 3.14 -7.48 16.73
N TYR A 223 3.03 -6.75 15.61
CA TYR A 223 4.19 -6.20 14.90
C TYR A 223 4.34 -4.70 15.16
N GLY A 224 3.25 -3.99 15.41
CA GLY A 224 3.19 -2.53 15.37
C GLY A 224 3.14 -2.01 13.93
N CYS A 225 3.28 -0.69 13.77
CA CYS A 225 3.51 -0.06 12.48
C CYS A 225 4.82 0.72 12.53
N SER A 226 5.38 0.99 11.36
CA SER A 226 6.68 1.64 11.26
C SER A 226 6.71 2.70 10.17
N ARG A 227 7.69 3.59 10.29
CA ARG A 227 8.05 4.56 9.26
C ARG A 227 9.53 4.43 8.97
N PRO A 228 9.97 4.34 7.70
CA PRO A 228 11.39 4.39 7.41
C PRO A 228 11.95 5.76 7.81
N ILE A 229 13.09 5.76 8.51
CA ILE A 229 13.87 6.98 8.72
C ILE A 229 14.41 7.44 7.37
N GLY A 230 14.33 8.73 7.06
CA GLY A 230 14.56 9.27 5.73
C GLY A 230 13.38 9.11 4.77
N GLY A 231 12.23 8.62 5.26
CA GLY A 231 10.95 8.39 4.58
C GLY A 231 10.88 7.17 3.66
N SER A 232 9.68 6.97 3.13
CA SER A 232 9.26 5.76 2.39
C SER A 232 10.27 5.26 1.36
N GLY A 233 10.85 6.19 0.60
CA GLY A 233 11.85 5.93 -0.45
C GLY A 233 13.09 5.17 0.02
N GLN A 234 13.43 5.16 1.31
CA GLN A 234 14.57 4.39 1.81
C GLN A 234 14.45 2.89 1.58
N LEU A 235 13.23 2.33 1.57
CA LEU A 235 13.03 0.94 1.18
C LEU A 235 13.47 0.71 -0.27
N SER A 236 13.04 1.59 -1.18
CA SER A 236 13.39 1.49 -2.61
C SER A 236 14.90 1.71 -2.83
N HIS A 237 15.52 2.65 -2.11
CA HIS A 237 16.96 2.85 -2.14
C HIS A 237 17.74 1.63 -1.63
N ALA A 238 17.31 1.01 -0.53
CA ALA A 238 17.95 -0.19 0.00
C ALA A 238 17.85 -1.37 -0.97
N LEU A 239 16.69 -1.56 -1.62
CA LEU A 239 16.51 -2.58 -2.66
C LEU A 239 17.42 -2.35 -3.87
N VAL A 240 17.54 -1.10 -4.33
CA VAL A 240 18.45 -0.75 -5.45
C VAL A 240 19.90 -1.06 -5.07
N ARG A 241 20.35 -0.64 -3.88
CA ARG A 241 21.69 -0.97 -3.37
C ARG A 241 21.92 -2.48 -3.31
N ALA A 242 20.92 -3.25 -2.89
CA ALA A 242 21.00 -4.70 -2.85
C ALA A 242 21.15 -5.30 -4.25
N ILE A 243 20.33 -4.86 -5.22
CA ILE A 243 20.40 -5.31 -6.61
C ILE A 243 21.79 -5.02 -7.21
N GLU A 244 22.27 -3.80 -7.08
CA GLU A 244 23.56 -3.36 -7.62
C GLU A 244 24.73 -4.10 -6.97
N TYR A 245 24.67 -4.29 -5.65
CA TYR A 245 25.66 -5.07 -4.92
C TYR A 245 25.74 -6.52 -5.43
N MET A 246 24.59 -7.12 -5.74
CA MET A 246 24.48 -8.48 -6.30
C MET A 246 24.72 -8.54 -7.82
N GLY A 247 25.23 -7.46 -8.44
CA GLY A 247 25.62 -7.41 -9.84
C GLY A 247 24.49 -7.17 -10.83
N GLY A 248 23.29 -6.80 -10.34
CA GLY A 248 22.21 -6.28 -11.17
C GLY A 248 22.37 -4.79 -11.50
N GLU A 249 21.50 -4.28 -12.35
CA GLU A 249 21.49 -2.87 -12.76
C GLU A 249 20.08 -2.29 -12.68
N VAL A 250 19.96 -1.01 -12.30
CA VAL A 250 18.70 -0.26 -12.37
C VAL A 250 18.90 0.93 -13.30
N ARG A 251 18.16 0.96 -14.42
CA ARG A 251 18.25 1.99 -15.44
C ARG A 251 16.98 2.85 -15.45
N VAL A 252 17.14 4.10 -15.06
CA VAL A 252 16.11 5.16 -15.12
C VAL A 252 16.03 5.79 -16.51
N ASN A 253 14.97 6.55 -16.77
CA ASN A 253 14.67 7.14 -18.08
C ASN A 253 14.62 6.11 -19.22
N ALA A 254 14.15 4.90 -18.92
CA ALA A 254 14.04 3.79 -19.85
C ALA A 254 12.57 3.33 -19.98
N PRO A 255 11.68 4.17 -20.56
CA PRO A 255 10.30 3.77 -20.77
C PRO A 255 10.22 2.58 -21.72
N VAL A 256 9.63 1.49 -21.24
CA VAL A 256 9.36 0.29 -22.03
C VAL A 256 8.13 0.54 -22.91
N ARG A 257 8.25 0.25 -24.20
CA ARG A 257 7.15 0.30 -25.18
C ARG A 257 6.33 -0.98 -25.19
N ARG A 258 6.99 -2.14 -25.19
CA ARG A 258 6.37 -3.47 -25.20
C ARG A 258 7.33 -4.57 -24.73
N ILE A 259 6.79 -5.70 -24.30
CA ILE A 259 7.54 -6.92 -24.08
C ILE A 259 7.78 -7.60 -25.43
N LEU A 260 8.98 -8.12 -25.63
CA LEU A 260 9.34 -8.89 -26.81
C LEU A 260 8.93 -10.34 -26.57
N VAL A 261 8.02 -10.88 -27.40
CA VAL A 261 7.60 -12.28 -27.35
C VAL A 261 8.03 -13.01 -28.62
N SER A 262 8.62 -14.19 -28.47
CA SER A 262 8.99 -15.08 -29.58
C SER A 262 8.74 -16.53 -29.21
N GLY A 263 8.09 -17.29 -30.11
CA GLY A 263 7.77 -18.70 -29.86
C GLY A 263 6.91 -18.92 -28.60
N GLY A 264 6.06 -17.96 -28.24
CA GLY A 264 5.24 -18.00 -27.02
C GLY A 264 6.03 -17.79 -25.72
N LYS A 265 7.26 -17.26 -25.78
CA LYS A 265 8.09 -16.91 -24.62
C LYS A 265 8.44 -15.42 -24.63
N ALA A 266 8.39 -14.76 -23.46
CA ALA A 266 8.96 -13.43 -23.29
C ALA A 266 10.49 -13.50 -23.33
N ILE A 267 11.09 -12.78 -24.26
CA ILE A 267 12.53 -12.79 -24.55
C ILE A 267 13.21 -11.44 -24.28
N GLY A 268 12.49 -10.47 -23.71
CA GLY A 268 13.03 -9.15 -23.43
C GLY A 268 12.00 -8.03 -23.47
N ALA A 269 12.49 -6.79 -23.59
CA ALA A 269 11.69 -5.58 -23.70
C ALA A 269 12.23 -4.67 -24.81
N GLU A 270 11.34 -3.93 -25.47
CA GLU A 270 11.68 -2.84 -26.38
C GLU A 270 11.38 -1.52 -25.68
N LEU A 271 12.36 -0.61 -25.63
CA LEU A 271 12.18 0.74 -25.11
C LEU A 271 11.49 1.66 -26.14
N GLU A 272 10.93 2.79 -25.71
CA GLU A 272 10.30 3.75 -26.63
C GLU A 272 11.26 4.33 -27.68
N ASN A 273 12.57 4.37 -27.38
CA ASN A 273 13.60 4.80 -28.33
C ASN A 273 13.99 3.70 -29.36
N GLY A 274 13.34 2.52 -29.31
CA GLY A 274 13.60 1.38 -30.19
C GLY A 274 14.74 0.45 -29.75
N GLU A 275 15.45 0.76 -28.66
CA GLU A 275 16.46 -0.12 -28.07
C GLU A 275 15.79 -1.43 -27.60
N GLN A 276 16.32 -2.56 -28.04
CA GLN A 276 15.85 -3.88 -27.63
C GLN A 276 16.82 -4.47 -26.60
N ILE A 277 16.25 -4.90 -25.48
CA ILE A 277 16.98 -5.49 -24.37
C ILE A 277 16.50 -6.93 -24.22
N LEU A 278 17.39 -7.89 -24.46
CA LEU A 278 17.08 -9.31 -24.41
C LEU A 278 17.25 -9.89 -23.00
N ALA A 279 16.31 -10.75 -22.62
CA ALA A 279 16.33 -11.55 -21.40
C ALA A 279 16.37 -13.03 -21.74
N LYS A 280 17.34 -13.76 -21.19
CA LYS A 280 17.54 -15.19 -21.46
C LYS A 280 16.47 -16.06 -20.81
N ASP A 281 16.18 -15.78 -19.55
CA ASP A 281 15.35 -16.66 -18.73
C ASP A 281 13.92 -16.14 -18.61
N GLY A 282 13.70 -14.82 -18.50
CA GLY A 282 12.35 -14.25 -18.50
C GLY A 282 12.26 -12.74 -18.22
N VAL A 283 11.02 -12.26 -18.14
CA VAL A 283 10.67 -10.86 -17.87
C VAL A 283 9.72 -10.79 -16.67
N ILE A 284 9.93 -9.82 -15.79
CA ILE A 284 8.99 -9.46 -14.72
C ILE A 284 8.37 -8.09 -15.05
N GLY A 285 7.05 -8.02 -15.15
CA GLY A 285 6.32 -6.81 -15.50
C GLY A 285 5.53 -6.24 -14.34
N THR A 286 5.82 -5.00 -13.96
CA THR A 286 4.92 -4.20 -13.11
C THR A 286 3.85 -3.55 -13.99
N ILE A 287 2.95 -4.37 -14.54
CA ILE A 287 1.98 -3.97 -15.55
C ILE A 287 0.56 -4.03 -14.98
N HIS A 288 -0.08 -2.86 -14.86
CA HIS A 288 -1.48 -2.78 -14.47
C HIS A 288 -2.38 -3.59 -15.44
N PRO A 289 -3.39 -4.33 -14.96
CA PRO A 289 -4.20 -5.22 -15.80
C PRO A 289 -4.89 -4.52 -17.00
N HIS A 290 -5.41 -3.30 -16.83
CA HIS A 290 -5.96 -2.51 -17.95
C HIS A 290 -4.93 -2.12 -19.03
N ARG A 291 -3.64 -2.20 -18.71
CA ARG A 291 -2.53 -1.88 -19.63
C ARG A 291 -1.86 -3.12 -20.20
N LEU A 292 -2.30 -4.33 -19.82
CA LEU A 292 -1.64 -5.57 -20.21
C LEU A 292 -1.55 -5.73 -21.73
N ARG A 293 -2.64 -5.46 -22.46
CA ARG A 293 -2.67 -5.53 -23.93
C ARG A 293 -1.64 -4.63 -24.61
N GLN A 294 -1.38 -3.45 -24.04
CA GLN A 294 -0.41 -2.50 -24.58
C GLN A 294 1.00 -3.08 -24.60
N PHE A 295 1.37 -3.86 -23.58
CA PHE A 295 2.71 -4.41 -23.43
C PHE A 295 2.86 -5.83 -23.95
N VAL A 296 1.77 -6.62 -23.97
CA VAL A 296 1.78 -8.07 -24.24
C VAL A 296 0.51 -8.48 -24.99
N SER A 297 0.41 -8.06 -26.26
CA SER A 297 -0.73 -8.37 -27.13
C SER A 297 -0.89 -9.87 -27.46
N GLU A 298 0.15 -10.65 -27.21
CA GLU A 298 0.25 -12.08 -27.48
C GLU A 298 -0.48 -12.94 -26.44
N ALA A 299 -0.89 -12.35 -25.31
CA ALA A 299 -1.74 -13.04 -24.33
C ALA A 299 -3.12 -13.36 -24.95
N PRO A 300 -3.77 -14.47 -24.55
CA PRO A 300 -5.06 -14.86 -25.12
C PRO A 300 -6.13 -13.78 -24.96
N GLU A 301 -6.91 -13.53 -26.02
CA GLU A 301 -7.95 -12.49 -26.03
C GLU A 301 -8.92 -12.55 -24.83
N PRO A 302 -9.40 -13.74 -24.38
CA PRO A 302 -10.26 -13.80 -23.20
C PRO A 302 -9.57 -13.34 -21.90
N VAL A 303 -8.25 -13.52 -21.78
CA VAL A 303 -7.46 -13.08 -20.63
C VAL A 303 -7.32 -11.56 -20.65
N LEU A 304 -7.01 -10.98 -21.82
CA LEU A 304 -6.91 -9.53 -22.01
C LEU A 304 -8.25 -8.83 -21.69
N GLN A 305 -9.36 -9.35 -22.20
CA GLN A 305 -10.70 -8.79 -21.93
C GLN A 305 -11.08 -8.85 -20.45
N ARG A 306 -10.68 -9.91 -19.72
CA ARG A 306 -10.89 -9.97 -18.27
C ARG A 306 -9.99 -9.00 -17.52
N ALA A 307 -8.73 -8.86 -17.93
CA ALA A 307 -7.80 -7.90 -17.35
C ALA A 307 -8.32 -6.46 -17.51
N GLU A 308 -8.87 -6.11 -18.68
CA GLU A 308 -9.49 -4.80 -18.96
C GLU A 308 -10.75 -4.51 -18.13
N ARG A 309 -11.40 -5.53 -17.55
CA ARG A 309 -12.60 -5.40 -16.71
C ARG A 309 -12.32 -5.45 -15.21
N VAL A 310 -11.05 -5.56 -14.82
CA VAL A 310 -10.66 -5.52 -13.40
C VAL A 310 -11.20 -4.25 -12.77
N THR A 311 -11.88 -4.39 -11.64
CA THR A 311 -12.54 -3.25 -11.00
C THR A 311 -11.53 -2.45 -10.17
N GLN A 312 -11.51 -1.14 -10.36
CA GLN A 312 -10.71 -0.20 -9.55
C GLN A 312 -11.38 0.06 -8.20
N SER A 313 -10.60 0.54 -7.22
CA SER A 313 -11.12 0.93 -5.91
C SER A 313 -12.20 2.02 -6.07
N THR A 314 -13.22 1.99 -5.20
CA THR A 314 -14.37 2.90 -5.27
C THR A 314 -13.98 4.38 -5.19
N PHE A 315 -12.84 4.67 -4.58
CA PHE A 315 -12.26 6.01 -4.46
C PHE A 315 -10.73 5.95 -4.45
N SER A 316 -10.12 7.12 -4.54
CA SER A 316 -8.68 7.37 -4.54
C SER A 316 -8.34 8.43 -3.46
N ILE A 317 -7.14 8.99 -3.50
CA ILE A 317 -6.62 9.99 -2.57
C ILE A 317 -6.31 11.30 -3.30
N ASN A 318 -6.59 12.40 -2.62
CA ASN A 318 -6.11 13.74 -2.95
C ASN A 318 -5.11 14.14 -1.86
N LEU A 319 -3.84 14.28 -2.23
CA LEU A 319 -2.76 14.54 -1.30
C LEU A 319 -2.44 16.02 -1.22
N THR A 320 -2.25 16.49 0.01
CA THR A 320 -1.78 17.84 0.32
C THR A 320 -0.43 17.76 1.04
N HIS A 321 0.62 18.18 0.36
CA HIS A 321 1.95 18.35 0.92
C HIS A 321 2.15 19.81 1.33
N ALA A 322 2.65 20.06 2.53
CA ALA A 322 3.09 21.40 2.90
C ALA A 322 4.41 21.38 3.69
N ILE A 323 5.23 22.40 3.47
CA ILE A 323 6.43 22.67 4.28
C ILE A 323 6.09 23.73 5.33
N LEU A 324 6.62 23.54 6.53
CA LEU A 324 6.25 24.34 7.71
C LEU A 324 7.47 25.04 8.31
N LYS A 325 7.24 26.24 8.88
CA LYS A 325 8.27 26.99 9.64
C LYS A 325 8.62 26.26 10.93
N GLU A 326 7.60 25.76 11.62
CA GLU A 326 7.69 25.01 12.86
C GLU A 326 6.82 23.75 12.77
N ARG A 327 7.17 22.73 13.56
CA ARG A 327 6.42 21.47 13.61
C ARG A 327 5.01 21.69 14.12
N LEU A 328 4.09 20.85 13.64
CA LEU A 328 2.69 20.95 14.07
C LEU A 328 2.48 20.49 15.52
N GLU A 329 1.60 21.20 16.22
CA GLU A 329 1.16 20.85 17.55
C GLU A 329 -0.33 20.48 17.57
N LEU A 330 -0.64 19.26 18.02
CA LEU A 330 -2.02 18.82 18.20
C LEU A 330 -2.67 19.57 19.37
N LYS A 331 -3.95 19.96 19.22
CA LYS A 331 -4.72 20.60 20.30
C LYS A 331 -4.87 19.70 21.52
N VAL A 332 -5.02 18.39 21.29
CA VAL A 332 -5.16 17.34 22.32
C VAL A 332 -3.83 16.95 22.98
N GLY A 333 -2.70 17.49 22.52
CA GLY A 333 -1.37 17.14 23.00
C GLY A 333 -0.57 16.27 22.03
N ASN A 334 0.75 16.46 22.01
CA ASN A 334 1.66 15.78 21.09
C ASN A 334 2.00 14.33 21.50
N ASP A 335 1.58 13.90 22.68
CA ASP A 335 1.53 12.49 23.08
C ASP A 335 0.52 11.67 22.26
N CYS A 336 -0.37 12.35 21.53
CA CYS A 336 -1.28 11.74 20.56
C CYS A 336 -0.68 11.58 19.16
N ASN A 337 0.57 11.97 18.92
CA ASN A 337 1.19 11.73 17.62
C ASN A 337 1.38 10.22 17.41
N ALA A 338 0.68 9.68 16.42
CA ALA A 338 0.71 8.26 16.07
C ALA A 338 1.26 8.05 14.65
N VAL A 339 1.70 6.82 14.36
CA VAL A 339 2.09 6.45 12.99
C VAL A 339 0.95 6.74 12.00
N MET A 340 -0.28 6.39 12.38
CA MET A 340 -1.52 6.63 11.65
C MET A 340 -2.44 7.51 12.49
N THR A 341 -2.79 8.68 11.96
CA THR A 341 -3.61 9.67 12.66
C THR A 341 -4.83 10.01 11.82
N GLU A 342 -5.99 9.76 12.39
CA GLU A 342 -7.30 10.00 11.80
C GLU A 342 -7.99 11.17 12.49
N PHE A 343 -8.51 12.10 11.69
CA PHE A 343 -9.20 13.29 12.20
C PHE A 343 -10.70 13.18 11.92
N MET A 344 -11.48 13.07 12.98
CA MET A 344 -12.88 12.71 12.94
C MET A 344 -13.80 13.89 13.21
N ASP A 345 -14.86 13.97 12.43
CA ASP A 345 -15.97 14.90 12.66
C ASP A 345 -17.32 14.17 12.64
N PHE A 346 -17.32 12.83 12.52
CA PHE A 346 -18.51 11.99 12.65
C PHE A 346 -18.32 11.05 13.83
N TYR A 347 -19.42 10.78 14.55
CA TYR A 347 -19.38 10.10 15.85
C TYR A 347 -20.04 8.72 15.82
N ASP A 348 -20.66 8.35 14.70
CA ASP A 348 -21.31 7.06 14.50
C ASP A 348 -21.12 6.51 13.09
N MET A 349 -21.42 5.22 12.93
CA MET A 349 -21.26 4.51 11.66
C MET A 349 -22.20 5.03 10.58
N ARG A 350 -23.37 5.54 10.94
CA ARG A 350 -24.34 6.06 9.96
C ARG A 350 -23.80 7.32 9.29
N ASP A 351 -23.32 8.27 10.07
CA ASP A 351 -22.73 9.51 9.58
C ASP A 351 -21.45 9.24 8.79
N MET A 352 -20.63 8.28 9.25
CA MET A 352 -19.48 7.81 8.48
C MET A 352 -19.90 7.30 7.09
N CYS A 353 -20.88 6.40 7.01
CA CYS A 353 -21.38 5.88 5.73
C CYS A 353 -21.94 6.99 4.82
N LEU A 354 -22.63 7.98 5.37
CA LEU A 354 -23.14 9.13 4.60
C LEU A 354 -22.00 9.98 4.00
N GLU A 355 -20.88 10.14 4.70
CA GLU A 355 -19.71 10.83 4.15
C GLU A 355 -19.01 10.01 3.06
N PHE A 356 -18.91 8.69 3.24
CA PHE A 356 -18.36 7.81 2.20
C PHE A 356 -19.28 7.72 0.96
N ASP A 357 -20.60 7.75 1.13
CA ASP A 357 -21.57 7.76 0.03
C ASP A 357 -21.38 8.93 -0.95
N LYS A 358 -20.81 10.06 -0.49
CA LYS A 358 -20.43 11.18 -1.36
C LYS A 358 -19.40 10.74 -2.41
N LEU A 359 -18.42 9.92 -2.03
CA LEU A 359 -17.41 9.41 -2.94
C LEU A 359 -18.05 8.59 -4.08
N ARG A 360 -19.06 7.76 -3.77
CA ARG A 360 -19.82 6.99 -4.78
C ARG A 360 -20.53 7.88 -5.79
N ARG A 361 -20.85 9.12 -5.41
CA ARG A 361 -21.58 10.10 -6.22
C ARG A 361 -20.65 11.07 -6.96
N GLY A 362 -19.33 10.93 -6.82
CA GLY A 362 -18.37 11.86 -7.41
C GLY A 362 -18.20 13.15 -6.61
N GLU A 363 -18.56 13.16 -5.32
CA GLU A 363 -18.39 14.29 -4.42
C GLU A 363 -17.24 14.04 -3.44
N VAL A 364 -16.43 15.08 -3.19
CA VAL A 364 -15.33 15.03 -2.21
C VAL A 364 -15.86 15.46 -0.85
N SER A 365 -15.62 14.65 0.18
CA SER A 365 -15.89 15.03 1.57
C SER A 365 -14.66 15.66 2.22
N PRO A 366 -14.74 16.88 2.79
CA PRO A 366 -13.62 17.45 3.56
C PRO A 366 -13.44 16.78 4.94
N ARG A 367 -14.38 15.93 5.38
CA ARG A 367 -14.35 15.24 6.68
C ARG A 367 -13.57 13.91 6.63
N LEU A 368 -13.29 13.39 5.44
CA LEU A 368 -12.53 12.15 5.25
C LEU A 368 -11.04 12.44 5.11
N ILE A 369 -10.42 12.86 6.21
CA ILE A 369 -9.03 13.33 6.26
C ILE A 369 -8.16 12.53 7.24
N ALA A 370 -6.89 12.38 6.87
CA ALA A 370 -5.87 11.73 7.68
C ALA A 370 -4.49 12.38 7.48
N GLY A 371 -3.52 11.92 8.25
CA GLY A 371 -2.11 12.28 8.09
C GLY A 371 -1.58 13.18 9.20
N GLY A 372 -0.59 14.01 8.90
CA GLY A 372 0.05 14.86 9.90
C GLY A 372 1.47 15.26 9.54
N ASP A 373 2.20 15.78 10.53
CA ASP A 373 3.59 16.20 10.35
C ASP A 373 4.54 14.99 10.42
N THR A 374 5.15 14.66 9.29
CA THR A 374 6.08 13.54 9.16
C THR A 374 7.38 13.75 9.94
N THR A 375 7.75 15.00 10.26
CA THR A 375 8.99 15.32 10.99
C THR A 375 8.93 15.00 12.49
N VAL A 376 7.73 14.75 13.02
CA VAL A 376 7.53 14.36 14.42
C VAL A 376 8.30 13.08 14.77
N PHE A 377 8.37 12.14 13.82
CA PHE A 377 9.09 10.88 13.99
C PHE A 377 10.48 10.87 13.35
N ASP A 378 10.72 11.79 12.41
CA ASP A 378 11.95 11.82 11.65
C ASP A 378 12.36 13.26 11.34
N THR A 379 13.27 13.79 12.16
CA THR A 379 13.73 15.16 12.01
C THR A 379 14.58 15.38 10.75
N SER A 380 15.03 14.33 10.06
CA SER A 380 15.81 14.44 8.81
C SER A 380 14.97 14.90 7.61
N ARG A 381 13.64 14.89 7.75
CA ARG A 381 12.67 15.25 6.69
C ARG A 381 12.63 16.74 6.38
N ALA A 382 13.15 17.60 7.25
CA ALA A 382 13.14 19.04 7.11
C ALA A 382 14.42 19.66 7.74
N PRO A 383 14.75 20.91 7.42
CA PRO A 383 15.73 21.69 8.18
C PRO A 383 15.33 21.82 9.65
N GLU A 384 16.30 22.16 10.51
CA GLU A 384 16.11 22.29 11.95
C GLU A 384 14.91 23.17 12.32
N GLY A 385 14.07 22.67 13.23
CA GLY A 385 12.83 23.32 13.67
C GLY A 385 11.65 23.19 12.71
N GLY A 386 11.87 22.95 11.42
CA GLY A 386 10.82 22.87 10.40
C GLY A 386 9.99 21.58 10.43
N GLY A 387 8.85 21.63 9.73
CA GLY A 387 7.88 20.54 9.59
C GLY A 387 7.57 20.17 8.14
N VAL A 388 7.03 18.96 7.92
CA VAL A 388 6.47 18.50 6.63
C VAL A 388 5.12 17.87 6.87
N LEU A 389 4.05 18.58 6.50
CA LEU A 389 2.70 18.06 6.52
C LEU A 389 2.48 17.12 5.33
N TYR A 390 2.01 15.92 5.64
CA TYR A 390 1.44 14.97 4.71
C TYR A 390 -0.05 14.82 5.04
N GLY A 391 -0.92 15.50 4.29
CA GLY A 391 -2.37 15.43 4.45
C GLY A 391 -3.01 14.55 3.37
N VAL A 392 -3.86 13.62 3.78
CA VAL A 392 -4.63 12.74 2.90
C VAL A 392 -6.09 13.13 2.98
N ASN A 393 -6.76 13.24 1.84
CA ASN A 393 -8.21 13.32 1.74
C ASN A 393 -8.72 12.28 0.75
N PHE A 394 -9.74 11.52 1.12
CA PHE A 394 -10.35 10.57 0.19
C PHE A 394 -11.20 11.29 -0.84
N ALA A 395 -11.06 10.87 -2.09
CA ALA A 395 -11.63 11.58 -3.23
C ALA A 395 -11.98 10.61 -4.37
N PRO A 396 -13.10 10.81 -5.07
CA PRO A 396 -13.41 10.01 -6.25
C PRO A 396 -12.49 10.39 -7.41
N TYR A 397 -12.18 9.44 -8.29
CA TYR A 397 -11.44 9.76 -9.51
C TYR A 397 -12.30 10.59 -10.49
N HIS A 398 -13.57 10.21 -10.67
CA HIS A 398 -14.53 10.96 -11.46
C HIS A 398 -15.36 11.90 -10.57
N LEU A 399 -15.12 13.20 -10.66
CA LEU A 399 -15.98 14.20 -10.02
C LEU A 399 -17.35 14.25 -10.71
N HIS A 400 -18.41 14.45 -9.92
CA HIS A 400 -19.79 14.56 -10.44
C HIS A 400 -19.88 15.62 -11.55
N ASP A 401 -19.32 16.81 -11.25
CA ASP A 401 -19.30 17.94 -12.17
C ASP A 401 -17.97 17.97 -12.94
N GLY A 402 -17.96 17.32 -14.12
CA GLY A 402 -16.85 17.40 -15.08
C GLY A 402 -15.90 16.20 -15.13
N GLY A 403 -16.19 15.12 -14.39
CA GLY A 403 -15.45 13.86 -14.48
C GLY A 403 -14.01 13.98 -13.97
N ALA A 404 -13.08 13.22 -14.56
CA ALA A 404 -11.68 13.21 -14.10
C ALA A 404 -10.96 14.53 -14.41
N ALA A 405 -11.19 15.12 -15.59
CA ALA A 405 -10.51 16.34 -16.05
C ALA A 405 -10.77 17.55 -15.15
N ALA A 406 -11.91 17.60 -14.46
CA ALA A 406 -12.25 18.65 -13.50
C ALA A 406 -11.22 18.82 -12.37
N TRP A 407 -10.44 17.77 -12.07
CA TRP A 407 -9.36 17.86 -11.08
C TRP A 407 -8.28 18.90 -11.42
N ASP A 408 -8.07 19.22 -12.70
CA ASP A 408 -7.09 20.23 -13.11
C ASP A 408 -7.42 21.62 -12.56
N GLU A 409 -8.71 21.93 -12.41
CA GLU A 409 -9.20 23.21 -11.95
C GLU A 409 -9.62 23.17 -10.47
N GLN A 410 -10.13 22.05 -9.99
CA GLN A 410 -10.78 21.97 -8.67
C GLN A 410 -9.88 21.45 -7.53
N LYS A 411 -8.73 20.81 -7.82
CA LYS A 411 -7.94 20.14 -6.77
C LYS A 411 -7.50 21.05 -5.62
N VAL A 412 -7.18 22.31 -5.92
CA VAL A 412 -6.75 23.28 -4.90
C VAL A 412 -7.91 23.65 -3.98
N GLU A 413 -9.11 23.89 -4.54
CA GLU A 413 -10.32 24.18 -3.75
C GLU A 413 -10.70 23.01 -2.83
N HIS A 414 -10.66 21.77 -3.35
CA HIS A 414 -10.87 20.57 -2.55
C HIS A 414 -9.84 20.43 -1.42
N SER A 415 -8.56 20.72 -1.71
CA SER A 415 -7.49 20.75 -0.72
C SER A 415 -7.67 21.85 0.32
N ASP A 416 -8.16 23.03 -0.06
CA ASP A 416 -8.43 24.14 0.87
C ASP A 416 -9.51 23.78 1.89
N ARG A 417 -10.59 23.11 1.45
CA ARG A 417 -11.66 22.64 2.34
C ARG A 417 -11.15 21.56 3.30
N SER A 418 -10.35 20.62 2.81
CA SER A 418 -9.74 19.57 3.63
C SER A 418 -8.73 20.14 4.62
N LEU A 419 -7.93 21.13 4.19
CA LEU A 419 -7.01 21.84 5.07
C LEU A 419 -7.77 22.60 6.15
N ALA A 420 -8.86 23.30 5.81
CA ALA A 420 -9.70 24.00 6.78
C ALA A 420 -10.26 23.04 7.85
N GLN A 421 -10.65 21.83 7.47
CA GLN A 421 -11.02 20.78 8.42
C GLN A 421 -9.83 20.38 9.30
N LEU A 422 -8.66 20.14 8.70
CA LEU A 422 -7.45 19.75 9.42
C LEU A 422 -7.00 20.81 10.44
N ARG A 423 -7.16 22.11 10.13
CA ARG A 423 -6.85 23.24 11.04
C ARG A 423 -7.60 23.17 12.36
N LYS A 424 -8.75 22.49 12.41
CA LYS A 424 -9.50 22.31 13.65
C LYS A 424 -8.75 21.50 14.71
N PHE A 425 -7.77 20.68 14.31
CA PHE A 425 -7.08 19.73 15.18
C PHE A 425 -5.68 20.19 15.63
N PHE A 426 -5.14 21.23 14.99
CA PHE A 426 -3.80 21.75 15.27
C PHE A 426 -3.86 23.17 15.86
N LYS A 427 -2.88 23.51 16.70
CA LYS A 427 -2.77 24.85 17.31
C LYS A 427 -2.16 25.87 16.37
N ASN A 428 -1.25 25.42 15.50
CA ASN A 428 -0.37 26.26 14.67
C ASN A 428 -0.37 25.82 13.20
N LEU A 429 -1.45 25.20 12.71
CA LEU A 429 -1.65 24.97 11.28
C LEU A 429 -2.39 26.16 10.66
N ASP A 430 -1.67 27.21 10.35
CA ASP A 430 -2.20 28.45 9.78
C ASP A 430 -1.32 28.93 8.60
N ASP A 431 -1.73 30.03 7.99
CA ASP A 431 -1.03 30.60 6.84
C ASP A 431 0.35 31.17 7.22
N ASP A 432 0.57 31.50 8.49
CA ASP A 432 1.87 31.95 8.97
C ASP A 432 2.86 30.79 9.07
N ASN A 433 2.42 29.60 9.49
CA ASN A 433 3.30 28.44 9.57
C ASN A 433 3.54 27.76 8.20
N ILE A 434 2.56 27.78 7.30
CA ILE A 434 2.69 27.15 5.96
C ILE A 434 3.59 27.99 5.06
N MET A 435 4.78 27.48 4.72
CA MET A 435 5.74 28.18 3.85
C MET A 435 5.57 27.85 2.35
N GLY A 436 4.83 26.78 2.04
CA GLY A 436 4.61 26.33 0.68
C GLY A 436 3.79 25.05 0.66
N ARG A 437 3.00 24.86 -0.41
CA ARG A 437 2.07 23.74 -0.53
C ARG A 437 2.05 23.18 -1.94
N LYS A 438 1.88 21.86 -2.06
CA LYS A 438 1.65 21.14 -3.32
C LYS A 438 0.46 20.19 -3.14
N VAL A 439 -0.45 20.21 -4.12
CA VAL A 439 -1.61 19.31 -4.16
C VAL A 439 -1.44 18.33 -5.32
N CYS A 440 -1.74 17.06 -5.06
CA CYS A 440 -1.71 15.96 -6.03
C CYS A 440 -3.07 15.26 -6.02
N SER A 441 -3.83 15.37 -7.10
CA SER A 441 -5.16 14.77 -7.24
C SER A 441 -5.10 13.31 -7.74
N PRO A 442 -6.22 12.55 -7.69
CA PRO A 442 -6.34 11.26 -8.36
C PRO A 442 -5.88 11.27 -9.84
N LEU A 443 -6.19 12.33 -10.58
CA LEU A 443 -5.73 12.50 -11.96
C LEU A 443 -4.21 12.72 -12.06
N ASP A 444 -3.62 13.47 -11.13
CA ASP A 444 -2.17 13.64 -11.07
C ASP A 444 -1.45 12.30 -10.78
N HIS A 445 -2.03 11.46 -9.92
CA HIS A 445 -1.50 10.12 -9.62
C HIS A 445 -1.44 9.23 -10.87
N GLU A 446 -2.53 9.19 -11.65
CA GLU A 446 -2.55 8.46 -12.91
C GLU A 446 -1.55 9.03 -13.92
N ARG A 447 -1.54 10.35 -14.14
CA ARG A 447 -0.58 10.99 -15.06
C ARG A 447 0.86 10.76 -14.64
N GLY A 448 1.09 10.72 -13.32
CA GLY A 448 2.38 10.43 -12.74
C GLY A 448 2.80 8.98 -12.91
N SER A 449 1.89 8.01 -12.92
CA SER A 449 2.21 6.59 -13.02
C SER A 449 1.18 5.80 -13.85
N PRO A 450 1.02 6.08 -15.16
CA PRO A 450 -0.13 5.64 -15.96
C PRO A 450 -0.22 4.13 -16.18
N ASN A 451 0.90 3.44 -15.97
CA ASN A 451 1.03 1.99 -16.10
C ASN A 451 0.86 1.22 -14.77
N SER A 452 0.62 1.92 -13.66
CA SER A 452 0.46 1.30 -12.33
C SER A 452 -0.71 1.85 -11.51
N MET A 453 -1.03 3.14 -11.66
CA MET A 453 -2.10 3.85 -10.93
C MET A 453 -3.19 4.29 -11.91
N ALA A 454 -3.74 3.35 -12.68
CA ALA A 454 -4.86 3.66 -13.57
C ALA A 454 -6.03 4.19 -12.74
N GLU A 455 -6.72 5.22 -13.25
CA GLU A 455 -7.80 5.90 -12.52
C GLU A 455 -7.38 6.40 -11.12
N GLY A 456 -6.09 6.70 -10.93
CA GLY A 456 -5.53 7.18 -9.68
C GLY A 456 -5.55 6.15 -8.54
N ASP A 457 -5.82 4.87 -8.80
CA ASP A 457 -5.86 3.85 -7.76
C ASP A 457 -4.44 3.52 -7.28
N ALA A 458 -4.11 3.99 -6.06
CA ALA A 458 -2.82 3.71 -5.43
C ALA A 458 -2.63 2.23 -5.02
N HIS A 459 -3.73 1.48 -4.95
CA HIS A 459 -3.76 0.03 -4.69
C HIS A 459 -3.85 -0.80 -5.97
N GLY A 460 -3.94 -0.15 -7.13
CA GLY A 460 -3.89 -0.76 -8.47
C GLY A 460 -5.11 -1.58 -8.87
N CYS A 461 -5.86 -2.15 -7.94
CA CYS A 461 -7.23 -2.60 -8.16
C CYS A 461 -7.94 -2.83 -6.84
N ALA A 462 -9.27 -2.78 -6.86
CA ALA A 462 -10.08 -2.92 -5.66
C ALA A 462 -9.79 -4.22 -4.91
N PRO A 463 -9.78 -4.21 -3.57
CA PRO A 463 -9.62 -5.40 -2.74
C PRO A 463 -10.94 -6.16 -2.54
N PHE A 464 -11.78 -6.27 -3.58
CA PHE A 464 -13.05 -7.00 -3.49
C PHE A 464 -12.81 -8.50 -3.52
N PHE A 465 -13.61 -9.26 -2.76
CA PHE A 465 -13.42 -10.69 -2.56
C PHE A 465 -13.35 -11.49 -3.87
N TYR A 466 -14.20 -11.16 -4.86
CA TYR A 466 -14.24 -11.87 -6.15
C TYR A 466 -13.00 -11.67 -7.04
N GLN A 467 -12.14 -10.69 -6.72
CA GLN A 467 -10.88 -10.38 -7.40
C GLN A 467 -9.69 -10.28 -6.43
N SER A 468 -9.76 -11.01 -5.31
CA SER A 468 -8.71 -11.10 -4.28
C SER A 468 -8.06 -12.49 -4.26
N MET A 469 -7.00 -12.68 -3.47
CA MET A 469 -6.29 -13.96 -3.33
C MET A 469 -5.80 -14.50 -4.68
N GLY A 470 -5.96 -15.80 -4.95
CA GLY A 470 -5.60 -16.43 -6.23
C GLY A 470 -6.40 -15.94 -7.45
N HIS A 471 -7.38 -15.05 -7.26
CA HIS A 471 -8.10 -14.38 -8.35
C HIS A 471 -7.66 -12.93 -8.54
N ARG A 472 -6.60 -12.46 -7.86
CA ARG A 472 -6.11 -11.09 -7.99
C ARG A 472 -5.01 -10.97 -9.07
N PRO A 473 -5.18 -10.17 -10.13
CA PRO A 473 -6.33 -9.31 -10.43
C PRO A 473 -7.46 -10.04 -11.16
N THR A 474 -7.15 -11.18 -11.79
CA THR A 474 -8.13 -12.11 -12.37
C THR A 474 -7.73 -13.56 -12.07
N PRO A 475 -8.64 -14.55 -12.21
CA PRO A 475 -8.29 -15.96 -12.08
C PRO A 475 -7.16 -16.43 -13.01
N ASP A 476 -7.01 -15.81 -14.19
CA ASP A 476 -5.95 -16.18 -15.14
C ASP A 476 -4.57 -15.69 -14.73
N LEU A 477 -4.53 -14.50 -14.13
CA LEU A 477 -3.30 -13.79 -13.80
C LEU A 477 -2.88 -14.00 -12.35
N GLY A 478 -3.76 -14.48 -11.47
CA GLY A 478 -3.50 -14.62 -10.03
C GLY A 478 -2.38 -15.59 -9.65
N SER A 479 -1.91 -16.40 -10.61
CA SER A 479 -0.69 -17.21 -10.47
C SER A 479 0.61 -16.45 -10.81
N PHE A 480 0.54 -15.13 -10.98
CA PHE A 480 1.60 -14.24 -11.47
C PHE A 480 2.03 -14.49 -12.92
N ARG A 481 1.63 -15.58 -13.57
CA ARG A 481 1.98 -15.86 -14.97
C ARG A 481 1.02 -15.18 -15.93
N VAL A 482 1.50 -14.93 -17.15
CA VAL A 482 0.64 -14.57 -18.29
C VAL A 482 0.42 -15.82 -19.15
N PRO A 483 -0.84 -16.32 -19.26
CA PRO A 483 -1.13 -17.49 -20.07
C PRO A 483 -0.61 -17.36 -21.51
N SER A 484 -0.09 -18.46 -22.07
CA SER A 484 0.49 -18.54 -23.42
C SER A 484 1.72 -17.65 -23.68
N VAL A 485 2.24 -16.95 -22.69
CA VAL A 485 3.48 -16.17 -22.76
C VAL A 485 4.43 -16.66 -21.65
N GLY A 486 5.14 -17.75 -21.94
CA GLY A 486 6.08 -18.37 -21.00
C GLY A 486 7.21 -17.41 -20.60
N GLY A 487 7.67 -17.51 -19.35
CA GLY A 487 8.74 -16.66 -18.83
C GLY A 487 8.34 -15.20 -18.58
N LEU A 488 7.06 -14.84 -18.69
CA LEU A 488 6.54 -13.55 -18.26
C LEU A 488 5.80 -13.67 -16.93
N TYR A 489 6.24 -12.90 -15.94
CA TYR A 489 5.64 -12.84 -14.62
C TYR A 489 5.18 -11.42 -14.30
N LEU A 490 4.10 -11.30 -13.55
CA LEU A 490 3.52 -10.03 -13.12
C LEU A 490 3.81 -9.78 -11.64
N THR A 491 4.03 -8.52 -11.30
CA THR A 491 4.20 -8.06 -9.93
C THR A 491 3.59 -6.66 -9.77
N GLY A 492 3.40 -6.19 -8.55
CA GLY A 492 2.80 -4.89 -8.28
C GLY A 492 1.57 -4.97 -7.37
N PRO A 493 0.95 -3.81 -7.06
CA PRO A 493 -0.14 -3.74 -6.09
C PRO A 493 -1.44 -4.41 -6.57
N PHE A 494 -1.57 -4.65 -7.88
CA PHE A 494 -2.68 -5.39 -8.49
C PHE A 494 -2.48 -6.91 -8.47
N MET A 495 -1.38 -7.43 -7.90
CA MET A 495 -1.19 -8.86 -7.62
C MET A 495 -1.49 -9.16 -6.14
N HIS A 496 -1.73 -10.43 -5.81
CA HIS A 496 -1.82 -10.87 -4.40
C HIS A 496 -0.53 -10.49 -3.65
N PRO A 497 -0.61 -9.93 -2.42
CA PRO A 497 -1.77 -9.76 -1.55
C PRO A 497 -2.62 -8.51 -1.81
N GLY A 498 -2.05 -7.47 -2.42
CA GLY A 498 -2.80 -6.28 -2.80
C GLY A 498 -2.03 -4.98 -2.71
N GLY A 499 -2.78 -3.89 -2.72
CA GLY A 499 -2.25 -2.54 -2.59
C GLY A 499 -1.71 -2.23 -1.20
N GLY A 500 -0.79 -1.26 -1.13
CA GLY A 500 -0.03 -0.94 0.07
C GLY A 500 1.41 -1.43 -0.03
N VAL A 501 2.19 -1.22 1.03
CA VAL A 501 3.61 -1.61 1.08
C VAL A 501 3.71 -2.99 1.71
N PHE A 502 3.79 -4.02 0.87
CA PHE A 502 3.90 -5.43 1.29
C PHE A 502 5.27 -6.05 1.00
N GLY A 503 6.03 -5.55 0.02
CA GLY A 503 7.19 -6.28 -0.51
C GLY A 503 6.79 -7.58 -1.21
N ALA A 504 5.61 -7.58 -1.86
CA ALA A 504 4.97 -8.75 -2.46
C ALA A 504 5.68 -9.28 -3.71
N GLY A 505 6.66 -8.54 -4.24
CA GLY A 505 7.59 -9.06 -5.25
C GLY A 505 8.29 -10.36 -4.84
N ARG A 506 8.36 -10.64 -3.53
CA ARG A 506 8.81 -11.93 -2.98
C ARG A 506 7.99 -13.11 -3.52
N ALA A 507 6.66 -13.01 -3.58
CA ALA A 507 5.80 -14.07 -4.11
C ALA A 507 6.01 -14.29 -5.62
N THR A 508 6.18 -13.19 -6.38
CA THR A 508 6.54 -13.28 -7.81
C THR A 508 7.89 -13.99 -7.99
N ALA A 509 8.89 -13.68 -7.16
CA ALA A 509 10.21 -14.30 -7.22
C ALA A 509 10.16 -15.80 -6.89
N ILE A 510 9.44 -16.19 -5.83
CA ILE A 510 9.19 -17.61 -5.51
C ILE A 510 8.60 -18.32 -6.73
N GLN A 511 7.54 -17.74 -7.30
CA GLN A 511 6.86 -18.39 -8.42
C GLN A 511 7.77 -18.57 -9.64
N MET A 512 8.58 -17.56 -9.94
CA MET A 512 9.53 -17.59 -11.06
C MET A 512 10.69 -18.56 -10.80
N MET A 513 11.19 -18.66 -9.57
CA MET A 513 12.23 -19.60 -9.18
C MET A 513 11.74 -21.04 -9.25
N ASP A 514 10.51 -21.31 -8.80
CA ASP A 514 9.88 -22.63 -8.89
C ASP A 514 9.83 -23.12 -10.35
N ASP A 515 9.39 -22.26 -11.28
CA ASP A 515 9.34 -22.57 -12.72
C ASP A 515 10.73 -22.79 -13.34
N MET A 516 11.78 -22.23 -12.72
CA MET A 516 13.17 -22.42 -13.12
C MET A 516 13.85 -23.61 -12.41
N GLY A 517 13.18 -24.26 -11.45
CA GLY A 517 13.78 -25.29 -10.61
C GLY A 517 14.84 -24.77 -9.64
N ILE A 518 14.76 -23.49 -9.25
CA ILE A 518 15.64 -22.86 -8.26
C ILE A 518 14.96 -22.98 -6.88
N ASN A 519 15.68 -23.51 -5.88
CA ASN A 519 15.15 -23.63 -4.52
C ASN A 519 15.21 -22.27 -3.80
N PHE A 520 14.04 -21.67 -3.56
CA PHE A 520 13.92 -20.35 -2.92
C PHE A 520 14.46 -20.33 -1.48
N ASP A 521 14.23 -21.38 -0.69
CA ASP A 521 14.70 -21.45 0.70
C ASP A 521 16.24 -21.49 0.76
N GLN A 522 16.86 -22.19 -0.20
CA GLN A 522 18.31 -22.17 -0.34
C GLN A 522 18.83 -20.76 -0.66
N VAL A 523 18.19 -20.06 -1.61
CA VAL A 523 18.56 -18.67 -1.95
C VAL A 523 18.41 -17.75 -0.73
N CYS A 524 17.37 -17.92 0.08
CA CYS A 524 17.17 -17.13 1.30
C CYS A 524 18.22 -17.45 2.38
N GLY A 525 18.57 -18.72 2.56
CA GLY A 525 19.57 -19.17 3.53
C GLY A 525 21.03 -18.82 3.16
N GLU A 526 21.29 -18.50 1.90
CA GLU A 526 22.62 -18.06 1.46
C GLU A 526 22.94 -16.64 1.93
N ALA A 527 24.16 -16.45 2.46
CA ALA A 527 24.68 -15.14 2.78
C ALA A 527 24.81 -14.29 1.50
N ILE A 528 24.55 -12.98 1.61
CA ILE A 528 24.67 -12.05 0.50
C ILE A 528 26.15 -11.82 0.20
N ARG A 529 26.65 -12.55 -0.81
CA ARG A 529 28.05 -12.52 -1.24
C ARG A 529 28.35 -11.28 -2.05
#